data_AF-A0A7W1IP34-F1
#
_entry.id   AF-A0A7W1IP34-F1
#
_cell.length_a   1.000
_cell.length_b   1.000
_cell.length_c   1.000
_cell.angle_alpha   90.00
_cell.angle_beta   90.00
_cell.angle_gamma   90.00
#
_symmetry.space_group_name_H-M   'P 1'
#
loop_
_entity.id
_entity.type
_entity.pdbx_description
1 polymer ?
#
loop_
_entity_poly.entity_id
_entity_poly.type
_entity_poly.pdbx_seq_one_letter_code
_entity_poly.pdbx_strand_id
1 'polypeptide(L)'
;MGNKILDSTKSQTTERILLGIFFSFTGTGHLTFMRTEFLAQVPNWVPMDRDTVVLLSGVVEIILGVSLLFLVKQRTTVGWIVALFLIAVFPGNIAQLVNHNYAFGLNSDLLLWLRLPFQPILIAIVLWSTGAWGEWRRKIKFNHQVHPTMQ
;
A
#
# COMPACT_ATOMS: atom_id res chain seq x y z
N MET A 1 5.25 -26.02 19.87
CA MET A 1 4.26 -26.04 18.77
C MET A 1 4.82 -25.16 17.66
N GLY A 2 5.45 -25.77 16.65
CA GLY A 2 6.18 -25.03 15.61
C GLY A 2 5.23 -24.14 14.81
N ASN A 3 5.47 -22.85 14.86
CA ASN A 3 4.74 -21.87 14.07
C ASN A 3 5.07 -22.18 12.60
N LYS A 4 4.19 -22.92 11.89
CA LYS A 4 4.28 -23.04 10.43
C LYS A 4 3.98 -21.66 9.86
N ILE A 5 4.99 -20.79 9.86
CA ILE A 5 5.04 -19.58 9.06
C ILE A 5 4.74 -20.07 7.66
N LEU A 6 3.61 -19.62 7.09
CA LEU A 6 3.16 -20.03 5.76
C LEU A 6 4.33 -19.85 4.80
N ASP A 7 4.97 -20.91 4.31
CA ASP A 7 6.05 -20.77 3.34
C ASP A 7 5.52 -19.97 2.14
N SER A 8 6.21 -18.88 1.79
CA SER A 8 5.79 -18.08 0.64
C SER A 8 6.11 -18.83 -0.63
N THR A 9 5.18 -18.80 -1.58
CA THR A 9 5.50 -19.27 -2.92
C THR A 9 6.57 -18.37 -3.55
N LYS A 10 7.24 -18.87 -4.59
CA LYS A 10 8.19 -18.07 -5.36
C LYS A 10 7.55 -16.78 -5.88
N SER A 11 6.33 -16.87 -6.43
CA SER A 11 5.54 -15.71 -6.86
C SER A 11 5.28 -14.73 -5.72
N GLN A 12 4.74 -15.16 -4.57
CA GLN A 12 4.54 -14.26 -3.43
C GLN A 12 5.83 -13.53 -3.00
N THR A 13 6.97 -14.22 -3.08
CA THR A 13 8.27 -13.64 -2.76
C THR A 13 8.71 -12.61 -3.80
N THR A 14 8.59 -12.93 -5.09
CA THR A 14 8.89 -12.03 -6.20
C THR A 14 8.04 -10.77 -6.12
N GLU A 15 6.72 -10.91 -5.99
CA GLU A 15 5.79 -9.80 -5.93
C GLU A 15 6.07 -8.90 -4.71
N ARG A 16 6.38 -9.49 -3.54
CA ARG A 16 6.78 -8.72 -2.36
C ARG A 16 8.07 -7.94 -2.60
N ILE A 17 9.05 -8.52 -3.30
CA ILE A 17 10.30 -7.83 -3.64
C ILE A 17 10.03 -6.67 -4.62
N LEU A 18 9.23 -6.91 -5.65
CA LEU A 18 8.82 -5.87 -6.60
C LEU A 18 8.10 -4.72 -5.91
N LEU A 19 7.18 -5.03 -4.98
CA LEU A 19 6.52 -4.03 -4.15
C LEU A 19 7.52 -3.27 -3.27
N GLY A 20 8.47 -3.96 -2.64
CA GLY A 20 9.50 -3.32 -1.82
C GLY A 20 10.37 -2.34 -2.61
N ILE A 21 10.76 -2.72 -3.83
CA ILE A 21 11.49 -1.85 -4.76
C ILE A 21 10.61 -0.66 -5.18
N PHE A 22 9.36 -0.93 -5.55
CA PHE A 22 8.41 0.09 -5.98
C PHE A 22 8.21 1.17 -4.90
N PHE A 23 7.92 0.78 -3.65
CA PHE A 23 7.73 1.72 -2.55
C PHE A 23 9.02 2.48 -2.20
N SER A 24 10.18 1.83 -2.28
CA SER A 24 11.46 2.51 -2.07
C SER A 24 11.74 3.55 -3.16
N PHE A 25 11.38 3.24 -4.41
CA PHE A 25 11.48 4.15 -5.55
C PHE A 25 10.52 5.33 -5.43
N THR A 26 9.23 5.10 -5.17
CA THR A 26 8.23 6.18 -5.02
C THR A 26 8.56 7.07 -3.83
N GLY A 27 8.98 6.48 -2.71
CA GLY A 27 9.38 7.23 -1.52
C GLY A 27 10.62 8.08 -1.77
N THR A 28 11.60 7.56 -2.52
CA THR A 28 12.74 8.37 -2.98
C THR A 28 12.29 9.49 -3.91
N GLY A 29 11.35 9.21 -4.82
CA GLY A 29 10.76 10.20 -5.73
C GLY A 29 10.09 11.36 -4.99
N HIS A 30 9.34 11.10 -3.92
CA HIS A 30 8.76 12.14 -3.05
C HIS A 30 9.82 13.10 -2.53
N LEU A 31 10.97 12.58 -2.10
CA LEU A 31 12.05 13.35 -1.50
C LEU A 31 12.94 14.07 -2.53
N THR A 32 12.83 13.74 -3.81
CA THR A 32 13.79 14.16 -4.84
C THR A 32 13.11 14.69 -6.11
N PHE A 33 12.91 13.83 -7.11
CA PHE A 33 12.61 14.23 -8.49
C PHE A 33 11.11 14.25 -8.84
N MET A 34 10.23 13.80 -7.94
CA MET A 34 8.76 13.75 -8.17
C MET A 34 7.98 14.63 -7.19
N ARG A 35 8.66 15.43 -6.37
CA ARG A 35 8.04 16.20 -5.27
C ARG A 35 6.88 17.07 -5.74
N THR A 36 7.05 17.81 -6.83
CA THR A 36 6.00 18.66 -7.42
C THR A 36 4.78 17.85 -7.88
N GLU A 37 5.01 16.66 -8.44
CA GLU A 37 3.96 15.77 -8.90
C GLU A 37 3.13 15.23 -7.71
N PHE A 38 3.78 14.94 -6.58
CA PHE A 38 3.09 14.49 -5.36
C PHE A 38 2.30 15.61 -4.67
N LEU A 39 2.71 16.88 -4.80
CA LEU A 39 1.91 18.00 -4.27
C LEU A 39 0.52 18.08 -4.89
N ALA A 40 0.36 17.65 -6.15
CA ALA A 40 -0.93 17.59 -6.84
C ALA A 40 -1.93 16.60 -6.20
N GLN A 41 -1.43 15.61 -5.46
CA GLN A 41 -2.23 14.61 -4.76
C GLN A 41 -2.67 15.06 -3.37
N VAL A 42 -2.02 16.05 -2.76
CA VAL A 42 -2.35 16.45 -1.38
C VAL A 42 -3.65 17.26 -1.34
N PRO A 43 -4.72 16.76 -0.70
CA PRO A 43 -5.99 17.48 -0.65
C PRO A 43 -5.92 18.75 0.20
N ASN A 44 -6.68 19.78 -0.18
CA ASN A 44 -6.70 21.08 0.50
C ASN A 44 -7.21 21.03 1.96
N TRP A 45 -7.96 19.98 2.32
CA TRP A 45 -8.54 19.81 3.65
C TRP A 45 -7.58 19.15 4.66
N VAL A 46 -6.41 18.69 4.22
CA VAL A 46 -5.39 18.16 5.14
C VAL A 46 -4.85 19.32 5.99
N PRO A 47 -4.91 19.24 7.34
CA PRO A 47 -4.55 20.35 8.23
C PRO A 47 -3.03 20.43 8.44
N MET A 48 -2.26 20.35 7.36
CA MET A 48 -0.81 20.40 7.35
C MET A 48 -0.34 21.02 6.04
N ASP A 49 0.82 21.68 6.08
CA ASP A 49 1.49 22.12 4.86
C ASP A 49 1.69 20.94 3.88
N ARG A 50 1.37 21.16 2.60
CA ARG A 50 1.32 20.08 1.60
C ARG A 50 2.68 19.46 1.35
N ASP A 51 3.71 20.29 1.36
CA ASP A 51 5.08 19.86 1.10
C ASP A 51 5.60 19.00 2.25
N THR A 52 5.25 19.36 3.48
CA THR A 52 5.50 18.54 4.67
C THR A 52 4.80 17.17 4.56
N VAL A 53 3.54 17.13 4.11
CA VAL A 53 2.81 15.87 3.88
C VAL A 53 3.54 14.97 2.88
N VAL A 54 4.00 15.54 1.76
CA VAL A 54 4.75 14.82 0.71
C VAL A 54 6.08 14.27 1.24
N LEU A 55 6.83 15.06 2.00
CA LEU A 55 8.11 14.60 2.56
C LEU A 55 7.90 13.46 3.57
N LEU A 56 6.94 13.61 4.48
CA LEU A 56 6.65 12.60 5.49
C LEU A 56 6.13 11.31 4.86
N SER A 57 5.23 11.39 3.87
CA SER A 57 4.77 10.20 3.15
C SER A 57 5.91 9.51 2.42
N GLY A 58 6.82 10.27 1.80
CA GLY A 58 8.02 9.73 1.15
C GLY A 58 8.92 8.92 2.09
N VAL A 59 9.19 9.45 3.29
CA VAL A 59 9.95 8.72 4.32
C VAL A 59 9.23 7.44 4.74
N VAL A 60 7.91 7.51 4.97
CA VAL A 60 7.10 6.34 5.31
C VAL A 60 7.16 5.28 4.21
N GLU A 61 7.03 5.67 2.93
CA GLU A 61 7.13 4.75 1.80
C GLU A 61 8.48 4.04 1.72
N ILE A 62 9.60 4.75 1.94
CA ILE A 62 10.93 4.13 1.99
C ILE A 62 11.01 3.10 3.13
N ILE A 63 10.56 3.45 4.33
CA ILE A 63 10.55 2.54 5.48
C ILE A 63 9.73 1.29 5.17
N LEU A 64 8.56 1.46 4.56
CA LEU A 64 7.69 0.35 4.16
C LEU A 64 8.33 -0.51 3.05
N GLY A 65 8.94 0.11 2.05
CA GLY A 65 9.62 -0.57 0.95
C GLY A 65 10.79 -1.43 1.45
N VAL A 66 11.67 -0.83 2.27
CA VAL A 66 12.77 -1.54 2.94
C VAL A 66 12.23 -2.65 3.85
N SER A 67 11.14 -2.41 4.58
CA SER A 67 10.52 -3.42 5.43
C SER A 67 10.02 -4.63 4.63
N LEU A 68 9.42 -4.41 3.46
CA LEU A 68 8.97 -5.50 2.57
C LEU A 68 10.15 -6.35 2.06
N LEU A 69 11.31 -5.74 1.83
CA LEU A 69 12.52 -6.41 1.36
C LEU A 69 13.19 -7.24 2.46
N PHE A 70 13.34 -6.67 3.66
CA PHE A 70 14.23 -7.24 4.68
C PHE A 70 13.52 -7.87 5.88
N LEU A 71 12.32 -7.41 6.26
CA LEU A 71 11.59 -7.94 7.43
C LEU A 71 10.78 -9.19 7.07
N VAL A 72 11.47 -10.20 6.52
CA VAL A 72 10.83 -11.40 5.97
C VAL A 72 10.04 -12.20 7.00
N LYS A 73 10.44 -12.15 8.29
CA LYS A 73 9.76 -12.81 9.41
C LYS A 73 8.48 -12.09 9.84
N GLN A 74 8.41 -10.77 9.64
CA GLN A 74 7.26 -9.91 9.98
C GLN A 74 6.41 -9.56 8.76
N ARG A 75 6.64 -10.22 7.62
CA ARG A 75 6.01 -9.90 6.33
C ARG A 75 4.50 -9.69 6.41
N THR A 76 3.79 -10.51 7.19
CA THR A 76 2.33 -10.42 7.31
C THR A 76 1.90 -9.15 8.03
N THR A 77 2.58 -8.77 9.11
CA THR A 77 2.36 -7.49 9.80
C THR A 77 2.69 -6.32 8.88
N VAL A 78 3.84 -6.38 8.20
CA VAL A 78 4.25 -5.34 7.23
C VAL A 78 3.21 -5.20 6.11
N GLY A 79 2.69 -6.31 5.58
CA GLY A 79 1.64 -6.28 4.55
C GLY A 79 0.36 -5.58 4.99
N TRP A 80 -0.08 -5.80 6.23
CA TRP A 80 -1.21 -5.06 6.79
C TRP A 80 -0.93 -3.56 6.94
N ILE A 81 0.27 -3.20 7.41
CA ILE A 81 0.66 -1.79 7.55
C ILE A 81 0.70 -1.11 6.17
N VAL A 82 1.29 -1.76 5.17
CA VAL A 82 1.34 -1.25 3.79
C VAL A 82 -0.08 -1.10 3.21
N ALA A 83 -0.96 -2.08 3.44
CA ALA A 83 -2.35 -1.99 2.99
C ALA A 83 -3.08 -0.81 3.64
N LEU A 84 -2.90 -0.58 4.94
CA LEU A 84 -3.48 0.57 5.65
C LEU A 84 -2.92 1.90 5.13
N PHE A 85 -1.62 1.96 4.86
CA PHE A 85 -1.00 3.14 4.26
C PHE A 85 -1.60 3.44 2.87
N LEU A 86 -1.75 2.42 2.01
CA LEU A 86 -2.36 2.57 0.68
C LEU A 86 -3.81 3.05 0.75
N ILE A 87 -4.56 2.67 1.80
CA ILE A 87 -5.90 3.18 2.07
C ILE A 87 -5.84 4.64 2.52
N ALA A 88 -4.89 4.99 3.39
CA ALA A 88 -4.73 6.35 3.92
C ALA A 88 -4.36 7.38 2.84
N VAL A 89 -3.58 6.99 1.82
CA VAL A 89 -3.22 7.87 0.69
C VAL A 89 -4.29 7.92 -0.41
N PHE A 90 -5.24 6.98 -0.42
CA PHE A 90 -6.27 6.88 -1.46
C PHE A 90 -7.12 8.16 -1.65
N PRO A 91 -7.53 8.89 -0.59
CA PRO A 91 -8.20 10.18 -0.75
C PRO A 91 -7.43 11.20 -1.58
N GLY A 92 -6.08 11.14 -1.58
CA GLY A 92 -5.24 11.99 -2.43
C GLY A 92 -5.41 11.69 -3.92
N ASN A 93 -5.50 10.41 -4.30
CA ASN A 93 -5.78 10.01 -5.68
C ASN A 93 -7.17 10.47 -6.14
N ILE A 94 -8.17 10.41 -5.25
CA ILE A 94 -9.52 10.92 -5.54
C ILE A 94 -9.48 12.43 -5.71
N ALA A 95 -8.82 13.16 -4.81
CA ALA A 95 -8.69 14.61 -4.89
C ALA A 95 -7.98 15.05 -6.18
N GLN A 96 -6.99 14.28 -6.65
CA GLN A 96 -6.31 14.53 -7.91
C GLN A 96 -7.30 14.48 -9.10
N LEU A 97 -8.18 13.47 -9.13
CA LEU A 97 -9.22 13.35 -10.16
C LEU A 97 -10.27 14.47 -10.05
N VAL A 98 -10.83 14.70 -8.85
CA VAL A 98 -11.89 15.68 -8.63
C VAL A 98 -11.43 17.10 -8.94
N ASN A 99 -10.18 17.43 -8.64
CA ASN A 99 -9.62 18.76 -8.89
C ASN A 99 -8.95 18.88 -10.25
N HIS A 100 -8.93 17.84 -11.08
CA HIS A 100 -8.26 17.80 -12.37
C HIS A 100 -6.77 18.19 -12.30
N ASN A 101 -6.08 17.77 -11.23
CA ASN A 101 -4.67 18.07 -11.03
C ASN A 101 -3.81 17.06 -11.80
N TYR A 102 -3.44 17.42 -13.04
CA TYR A 102 -2.59 16.57 -13.87
C TYR A 102 -1.16 16.52 -13.33
N ALA A 103 -0.67 15.31 -13.12
CA ALA A 103 0.66 15.04 -12.56
C ALA A 103 1.15 13.66 -13.01
N PHE A 104 2.45 13.38 -12.87
CA PHE A 104 3.09 12.11 -13.29
C PHE A 104 2.95 11.82 -14.79
N GLY A 105 2.83 12.87 -15.62
CA GLY A 105 2.53 12.73 -17.05
C GLY A 105 1.09 12.28 -17.36
N LEU A 106 0.22 12.18 -16.34
CA LEU A 106 -1.20 11.87 -16.50
C LEU A 106 -1.95 13.15 -16.89
N ASN A 107 -2.23 13.29 -18.18
CA ASN A 107 -2.77 14.50 -18.79
C ASN A 107 -4.28 14.43 -19.12
N SER A 108 -5.01 13.47 -18.56
CA SER A 108 -6.46 13.33 -18.76
C SER A 108 -7.16 12.68 -17.57
N ASP A 109 -8.44 13.00 -17.40
CA ASP A 109 -9.29 12.43 -16.35
C ASP A 109 -9.43 10.91 -16.47
N LEU A 110 -9.42 10.38 -17.68
CA LEU A 110 -9.47 8.94 -17.91
C LEU A 110 -8.27 8.23 -17.26
N LEU A 111 -7.07 8.80 -17.39
CA LEU A 111 -5.86 8.25 -16.78
C LEU A 111 -5.89 8.34 -15.25
N LEU A 112 -6.41 9.44 -14.70
CA LEU A 112 -6.60 9.61 -13.26
C LEU A 112 -7.64 8.62 -12.71
N TRP A 113 -8.75 8.45 -13.44
CA TRP A 113 -9.82 7.54 -13.08
C TRP A 113 -9.37 6.08 -13.08
N LEU A 114 -8.55 5.66 -14.06
CA LEU A 114 -7.99 4.31 -14.12
C LEU A 114 -7.07 3.96 -12.94
N ARG A 115 -6.47 4.95 -12.26
CA ARG A 115 -5.68 4.71 -11.04
C ARG A 115 -6.54 4.29 -9.85
N LEU A 116 -7.78 4.76 -9.77
CA LEU A 116 -8.65 4.48 -8.63
C LEU A 116 -8.95 2.99 -8.44
N PRO A 117 -9.38 2.21 -9.46
CA PRO A 117 -9.56 0.78 -9.33
C PRO A 117 -8.25 0.00 -9.25
N PHE A 118 -7.12 0.58 -9.67
CA PHE A 118 -5.81 -0.07 -9.51
C PHE A 118 -5.35 -0.10 -8.03
N GLN A 119 -5.71 0.90 -7.23
CA GLN A 119 -5.35 0.94 -5.80
C GLN A 119 -5.86 -0.28 -4.99
N PRO A 120 -7.15 -0.70 -5.05
CA PRO A 120 -7.60 -1.89 -4.35
C PRO A 120 -6.98 -3.18 -4.90
N ILE A 121 -6.65 -3.23 -6.19
CA ILE A 121 -5.89 -4.36 -6.77
C ILE A 121 -4.50 -4.42 -6.14
N LEU A 122 -3.81 -3.28 -6.03
CA LEU A 122 -2.49 -3.19 -5.40
C LEU A 122 -2.54 -3.62 -3.93
N ILE A 123 -3.56 -3.20 -3.17
CA ILE A 123 -3.79 -3.63 -1.78
C ILE A 123 -3.96 -5.16 -1.72
N ALA A 124 -4.74 -5.75 -2.64
CA ALA A 124 -4.90 -7.19 -2.70
C ALA A 124 -3.58 -7.92 -2.99
N ILE A 125 -2.75 -7.41 -3.91
CA ILE A 125 -1.42 -7.97 -4.22
C ILE A 125 -0.50 -7.87 -2.99
N VAL A 126 -0.50 -6.75 -2.26
CA VAL A 126 0.26 -6.59 -1.00
C VAL A 126 -0.15 -7.64 0.02
N LEU A 127 -1.45 -7.76 0.31
CA LEU A 127 -1.96 -8.70 1.31
C LEU A 127 -1.71 -10.15 0.91
N TRP A 128 -1.79 -10.47 -0.37
CA TRP A 128 -1.54 -11.82 -0.87
C TRP A 128 -0.04 -12.18 -0.85
N SER A 129 0.83 -11.30 -1.36
CA SER A 129 2.28 -11.53 -1.46
C SER A 129 2.97 -11.65 -0.09
N THR A 130 2.42 -10.98 0.92
CA THR A 130 2.91 -11.02 2.30
C THR A 130 2.33 -12.17 3.14
N GLY A 131 1.40 -12.94 2.58
CA GLY A 131 0.68 -14.01 3.29
C GLY A 131 -0.40 -13.51 4.26
N ALA A 132 -0.59 -12.19 4.38
CA ALA A 132 -1.59 -11.57 5.26
C ALA A 132 -3.02 -12.03 4.95
N TRP A 133 -3.35 -12.13 3.66
CA TRP A 133 -4.64 -12.64 3.20
C TRP A 133 -4.88 -14.10 3.64
N GLY A 134 -3.85 -14.94 3.52
CA GLY A 134 -3.91 -16.35 3.89
C GLY A 134 -4.07 -16.55 5.40
N GLU A 135 -3.36 -15.77 6.21
CA GLU A 135 -3.50 -15.79 7.66
C GLU A 135 -4.90 -15.36 8.11
N TRP A 136 -5.42 -14.26 7.56
CA TRP A 136 -6.76 -13.76 7.87
C TRP A 136 -7.86 -14.78 7.56
N ARG A 137 -7.83 -15.40 6.37
CA ARG A 137 -8.81 -16.44 6.00
C ARG A 137 -8.76 -17.67 6.93
N ARG A 138 -7.57 -18.05 7.41
CA ARG A 138 -7.43 -19.15 8.38
C ARG A 138 -8.04 -18.77 9.74
N LYS A 139 -7.77 -17.56 10.23
CA LYS A 139 -8.35 -17.04 11.48
C LYS A 139 -9.87 -17.04 11.44
N ILE A 140 -10.48 -16.58 10.34
CA ILE A 140 -11.94 -16.60 10.17
C ILE A 140 -12.49 -18.03 10.21
N LYS A 141 -11.90 -18.95 9.44
CA LYS A 141 -12.34 -20.37 9.42
C LYS A 141 -12.23 -21.01 10.80
N PHE A 142 -11.15 -20.76 11.52
CA PHE A 142 -10.96 -21.26 12.89
C PHE A 142 -12.03 -20.69 13.83
N ASN A 143 -12.30 -19.39 13.78
CA ASN A 143 -13.29 -18.77 14.65
C ASN A 143 -14.71 -19.33 14.41
N HIS A 144 -15.04 -19.62 13.14
CA HIS A 144 -16.32 -20.24 12.78
C HIS A 144 -16.44 -21.71 13.25
N GLN A 145 -15.32 -22.46 13.29
CA GLN A 145 -15.31 -23.83 13.80
C GLN A 145 -15.43 -23.91 15.33
N VAL A 146 -14.89 -22.93 16.06
CA VAL A 146 -14.89 -22.92 17.53
C VAL A 146 -16.18 -22.34 18.10
N HIS A 147 -16.80 -21.38 17.41
CA HIS A 147 -18.07 -20.77 17.80
C HIS A 147 -19.07 -20.84 16.65
N PRO A 148 -19.69 -22.02 16.38
CA PRO A 148 -20.87 -22.05 15.54
C PRO A 148 -21.91 -21.18 16.24
N THR A 149 -22.25 -20.05 15.64
CA THR A 149 -23.31 -19.17 16.14
C THR A 149 -24.53 -20.04 16.43
N MET A 150 -24.99 -20.07 17.69
CA MET A 150 -26.24 -20.73 18.04
C MET A 150 -27.35 -20.06 17.23
N GLN A 151 -27.81 -20.73 16.18
CA GLN A 151 -29.06 -20.44 15.48
C GLN A 151 -30.13 -21.38 16.00
#